data_AF-A0A6M0RPF4-F1
#
_entry.id   AF-A0A6M0RPF4-F1
#
_cell.length_a   1.000
_cell.length_b   1.000
_cell.length_c   1.000
_cell.angle_alpha   90.00
_cell.angle_beta   90.00
_cell.angle_gamma   90.00
#
_symmetry.space_group_name_H-M   'P 1'
#
loop_
_entity.id
_entity.type
_entity.pdbx_description
1 polymer ?
#
loop_
_entity_poly.entity_id
_entity_poly.type
_entity_poly.pdbx_seq_one_letter_code
_entity_poly.pdbx_strand_id
1 'polypeptide(L)'
;MPRKTYLFYANSGDDTKDVSRLIKPNGNESLHYLLEQHFDSTPEGKIPEMGYRLSERNAEGTHTRPGPWVVESVDSYLPDLPVGSGFAEVVICECGYAPLPEDENPWTEIARSNQVTFDDSFGGNEDLFLKFLQSEEAAQYELRGRIPVKFKEEIEKSGIAVG
;
A
#
# COMPACT_ATOMS: atom_id res chain seq x y z
N MET A 1 -4.03 -16.24 10.26
CA MET A 1 -5.29 -16.19 9.50
C MET A 1 -4.99 -16.60 8.07
N PRO A 2 -5.89 -17.33 7.39
CA PRO A 2 -5.68 -17.68 6.00
C PRO A 2 -5.75 -16.41 5.12
N ARG A 3 -4.89 -16.33 4.10
CA ARG A 3 -4.73 -15.15 3.25
C ARG A 3 -5.72 -15.18 2.09
N LYS A 4 -6.08 -14.00 1.60
CA LYS A 4 -6.80 -13.82 0.34
C LYS A 4 -5.81 -13.31 -0.70
N THR A 5 -6.00 -13.71 -1.95
CA THR A 5 -5.22 -13.20 -3.08
C THR A 5 -6.14 -12.46 -4.01
N TYR A 6 -5.82 -11.21 -4.33
CA TYR A 6 -6.51 -10.42 -5.34
C TYR A 6 -5.72 -10.41 -6.64
N LEU A 7 -6.40 -10.69 -7.75
CA LEU A 7 -5.86 -10.64 -9.11
C LEU A 7 -6.67 -9.61 -9.88
N PHE A 8 -6.05 -8.49 -10.22
CA PHE A 8 -6.67 -7.48 -11.09
C PHE A 8 -6.28 -7.77 -12.54
N TYR A 9 -7.29 -8.02 -13.37
CA TYR A 9 -7.13 -8.35 -14.78
C TYR A 9 -7.60 -7.17 -15.64
N ALA A 10 -6.75 -6.65 -16.51
CA ALA A 10 -7.14 -5.60 -17.45
C ALA A 10 -8.00 -6.23 -18.56
N ASN A 11 -9.19 -5.65 -18.77
CA ASN A 11 -10.08 -5.99 -19.88
C ASN A 11 -10.55 -4.69 -20.52
N SER A 12 -9.65 -4.01 -21.23
CA SER A 12 -9.98 -2.74 -21.89
C SER A 12 -10.78 -2.92 -23.20
N GLY A 13 -10.97 -4.16 -23.65
CA GLY A 13 -11.53 -4.48 -24.98
C GLY A 13 -10.62 -4.08 -26.14
N ASP A 14 -9.41 -3.60 -25.86
CA ASP A 14 -8.37 -3.19 -26.81
C ASP A 14 -7.00 -3.52 -26.22
N ASP A 15 -6.48 -4.70 -26.55
CA ASP A 15 -5.21 -5.24 -26.04
C ASP A 15 -4.01 -4.28 -26.16
N THR A 16 -4.08 -3.26 -27.03
CA THR A 16 -3.05 -2.22 -27.14
C THR A 16 -3.04 -1.22 -25.96
N LYS A 17 -4.10 -1.21 -25.16
CA LYS A 17 -4.29 -0.41 -23.95
C LYS A 17 -4.04 -1.20 -22.67
N ASP A 18 -3.88 -2.52 -22.76
CA ASP A 18 -3.53 -3.40 -21.64
C ASP A 18 -2.03 -3.34 -21.31
N VAL A 19 -1.41 -2.18 -21.51
CA VAL A 19 -0.01 -1.91 -21.22
C VAL A 19 0.12 -0.62 -20.40
N SER A 20 0.95 -0.67 -19.37
CA SER A 20 1.39 0.50 -18.61
C SER A 20 2.80 0.90 -19.05
N ARG A 21 3.06 2.21 -19.02
CA ARG A 21 4.37 2.78 -19.34
C ARG A 21 5.14 2.99 -18.04
N LEU A 22 6.23 2.26 -17.86
CA LEU A 22 7.19 2.49 -16.79
C LEU A 22 8.30 3.40 -17.31
N ILE A 23 8.47 4.58 -16.69
CA ILE A 23 9.59 5.47 -16.96
C ILE A 23 10.62 5.28 -15.85
N LYS A 24 11.80 4.78 -16.19
CA LYS A 24 12.89 4.56 -15.23
C LYS A 24 13.56 5.90 -14.86
N PRO A 25 14.27 5.99 -13.72
CA PRO A 25 14.97 7.21 -13.31
C PRO A 25 15.99 7.75 -14.31
N ASN A 26 16.45 6.92 -15.25
CA ASN A 26 17.36 7.30 -16.34
C ASN A 26 16.63 7.80 -17.61
N GLY A 27 15.30 7.95 -17.56
CA GLY A 27 14.47 8.41 -18.67
C GLY A 27 14.07 7.33 -19.67
N ASN A 28 14.50 6.08 -19.49
CA ASN A 28 14.12 5.00 -20.39
C ASN A 28 12.68 4.53 -20.11
N GLU A 29 11.90 4.41 -21.18
CA GLU A 29 10.56 3.85 -21.12
C GLU A 29 10.60 2.33 -21.35
N SER A 30 9.81 1.59 -20.57
CA SER A 30 9.42 0.21 -20.89
C SER A 30 7.91 0.08 -20.85
N LEU A 31 7.35 -0.59 -21.86
CA LEU A 31 5.95 -1.00 -21.87
C LEU A 31 5.85 -2.33 -21.13
N HIS A 32 5.04 -2.35 -20.08
CA HIS A 32 4.73 -3.57 -19.34
C HIS A 32 3.27 -3.91 -19.63
N TYR A 33 3.01 -5.12 -20.10
CA TYR A 33 1.65 -5.64 -20.09
C TYR A 33 1.14 -5.56 -18.65
N LEU A 34 -0.02 -4.95 -18.46
CA LEU A 34 -0.72 -4.86 -17.17
C LEU A 34 -1.12 -6.24 -16.61
N LEU A 35 -0.77 -7.31 -17.33
CA LEU A 35 -0.85 -8.70 -16.93
C LEU A 35 0.06 -9.09 -15.75
N GLU A 36 0.91 -8.20 -15.24
CA GLU A 36 1.47 -8.37 -13.90
C GLU A 36 0.42 -7.98 -12.85
N GLN A 37 -0.54 -8.89 -12.70
CA GLN A 37 -1.35 -9.17 -11.52
C GLN A 37 -0.90 -8.34 -10.32
N HIS A 38 -1.65 -7.28 -10.00
CA HIS A 38 -1.45 -6.61 -8.73
C HIS A 38 -1.85 -7.60 -7.63
N PHE A 39 -0.85 -8.27 -7.07
CA PHE A 39 -1.03 -9.23 -6.00
C PHE A 39 -1.15 -8.46 -4.68
N ASP A 40 -2.39 -8.32 -4.21
CA ASP A 40 -2.65 -7.88 -2.85
C ASP A 40 -3.03 -9.11 -2.00
N SER A 41 -2.27 -9.31 -0.93
CA SER A 41 -2.38 -10.41 0.03
C SER A 41 -2.69 -9.93 1.44
N THR A 42 -3.22 -8.72 1.58
CA THR A 42 -3.55 -8.13 2.87
C THR A 42 -4.51 -9.06 3.62
N PRO A 43 -4.11 -9.62 4.78
CA PRO A 43 -4.93 -10.60 5.51
C PRO A 43 -6.31 -10.09 5.93
N GLU A 44 -6.43 -8.77 6.08
CA GLU A 44 -7.64 -8.03 6.47
C GLU A 44 -8.22 -7.18 5.32
N GLY A 45 -7.65 -7.31 4.12
CA GLY A 45 -8.09 -6.56 2.96
C GLY A 45 -9.55 -6.88 2.66
N LYS A 46 -10.38 -5.86 2.44
CA LYS A 46 -11.74 -6.06 1.93
C LYS A 46 -11.66 -6.51 0.48
N ILE A 47 -12.54 -7.43 0.10
CA ILE A 47 -12.69 -7.80 -1.31
C ILE A 47 -13.08 -6.53 -2.08
N PRO A 48 -12.38 -6.18 -3.18
CA PRO A 48 -12.74 -5.04 -4.00
C PRO A 48 -14.18 -5.16 -4.51
N GLU A 49 -14.90 -4.05 -4.53
CA GLU A 49 -16.25 -3.98 -5.10
C GLU A 49 -16.20 -3.35 -6.50
N MET A 50 -17.25 -3.57 -7.30
CA MET A 50 -17.42 -2.86 -8.57
C MET A 50 -17.34 -1.33 -8.34
N GLY A 51 -16.63 -0.64 -9.22
CA GLY A 51 -16.35 0.80 -9.08
C GLY A 51 -15.09 1.11 -8.26
N TYR A 52 -14.47 0.13 -7.61
CA TYR A 52 -13.16 0.31 -6.98
C TYR A 52 -12.11 0.70 -8.01
N ARG A 53 -11.26 1.67 -7.68
CA ARG A 53 -10.13 2.10 -8.51
C ARG A 53 -8.82 1.72 -7.83
N LEU A 54 -7.93 1.08 -8.57
CA LEU A 54 -6.56 0.84 -8.09
C LEU A 54 -5.86 2.18 -7.91
N SER A 55 -5.18 2.38 -6.79
CA SER A 55 -4.48 3.64 -6.55
C SER A 55 -3.12 3.67 -7.26
N GLU A 56 -2.79 4.80 -7.88
CA GLU A 56 -1.45 5.11 -8.37
C GLU A 56 -0.62 5.77 -7.29
N ARG A 57 0.68 5.52 -7.27
CA ARG A 57 1.65 6.25 -6.44
C ARG A 57 2.64 6.99 -7.33
N ASN A 58 3.07 8.17 -6.89
CA ASN A 58 4.15 8.89 -7.57
C ASN A 58 5.49 8.15 -7.41
N ALA A 59 6.51 8.57 -8.16
CA ALA A 59 7.83 7.93 -8.15
C ALA A 59 8.48 7.92 -6.75
N GLU A 60 8.21 8.95 -5.95
CA GLU A 60 8.71 9.08 -4.58
C GLU A 60 7.90 8.28 -3.55
N GLY A 61 6.76 7.71 -3.96
CA GLY A 61 5.84 6.97 -3.09
C GLY A 61 5.20 7.81 -1.98
N THR A 62 5.24 9.14 -2.11
CA THR A 62 4.74 10.12 -1.14
C THR A 62 3.34 10.61 -1.43
N HIS A 63 2.85 10.44 -2.65
CA HIS A 63 1.52 10.86 -3.08
C HIS A 63 0.79 9.69 -3.73
N THR A 64 -0.53 9.69 -3.59
CA THR A 64 -1.44 8.72 -4.17
C THR A 64 -2.58 9.43 -4.89
N ARG A 65 -3.15 8.77 -5.88
CA ARG A 65 -4.43 9.18 -6.49
C ARG A 65 -5.19 7.95 -7.00
N PRO A 66 -6.51 8.06 -7.24
CA PRO A 66 -7.22 7.07 -8.02
C PRO A 66 -6.55 6.83 -9.38
N GLY A 67 -6.29 5.57 -9.71
CA GLY A 67 -5.75 5.18 -11.01
C GLY A 67 -6.83 5.08 -12.09
N PRO A 68 -6.39 4.86 -13.35
CA PRO A 68 -7.28 4.87 -14.50
C PRO A 68 -8.09 3.58 -14.65
N TRP A 69 -7.77 2.54 -13.87
CA TRP A 69 -8.44 1.25 -13.93
C TRP A 69 -9.54 1.16 -12.88
N VAL A 70 -10.72 0.73 -13.30
CA VAL A 70 -11.90 0.55 -12.45
C VAL A 70 -12.37 -0.89 -12.51
N VAL A 71 -12.67 -1.48 -11.36
CA VAL A 71 -13.22 -2.83 -11.27
C VAL A 71 -14.64 -2.84 -11.84
N GLU A 72 -14.87 -3.68 -12.84
CA GLU A 72 -16.16 -3.84 -13.53
C GLU A 72 -16.85 -5.16 -13.16
N SER A 73 -16.07 -6.19 -12.82
CA SER A 73 -16.59 -7.47 -12.35
C SER A 73 -15.66 -8.08 -11.30
N VAL A 74 -16.23 -8.90 -10.42
CA VAL A 74 -15.50 -9.56 -9.33
C VAL A 74 -15.99 -11.00 -9.22
N ASP A 75 -15.07 -11.94 -9.40
CA ASP A 75 -15.29 -13.37 -9.23
C ASP A 75 -14.44 -13.90 -8.07
N SER A 76 -15.05 -14.70 -7.18
CA SER A 76 -14.34 -15.34 -6.08
C SER A 76 -14.30 -16.85 -6.25
N TYR A 77 -13.11 -17.41 -6.04
CA TYR A 77 -12.82 -18.82 -6.10
C TYR A 77 -12.29 -19.28 -4.74
N LEU A 78 -13.04 -20.16 -4.09
CA LEU A 78 -12.63 -20.83 -2.88
C LEU A 78 -11.90 -22.12 -3.27
N PRO A 79 -10.58 -22.21 -3.05
CA PRO A 79 -9.83 -23.39 -3.42
C PRO A 79 -10.13 -24.52 -2.42
N ASP A 80 -10.37 -25.72 -2.94
CA ASP A 80 -10.55 -26.92 -2.12
C ASP A 80 -9.18 -27.42 -1.65
N LEU A 81 -8.62 -26.75 -0.64
CA LEU A 81 -7.30 -27.05 -0.08
C LEU A 81 -7.40 -27.73 1.28
N PRO A 82 -6.44 -28.61 1.62
CA PRO A 82 -6.35 -29.18 2.95
C PRO A 82 -6.27 -28.11 4.05
N VAL A 83 -6.88 -28.40 5.19
CA VAL A 83 -6.85 -27.54 6.38
C VAL A 83 -5.40 -27.22 6.76
N GLY A 84 -5.09 -25.93 6.93
CA GLY A 84 -3.74 -25.43 7.25
C GLY A 84 -2.96 -24.85 6.06
N SER A 85 -3.57 -24.83 4.87
CA SER A 85 -3.05 -24.09 3.71
C SER A 85 -3.11 -22.58 3.93
N GLY A 86 -2.10 -21.86 3.44
CA GLY A 86 -1.91 -20.43 3.71
C GLY A 86 -2.87 -19.48 3.00
N PHE A 87 -3.61 -19.97 2.00
CA PHE A 87 -4.54 -19.20 1.17
C PHE A 87 -5.95 -19.79 1.28
N ALA A 88 -6.96 -18.96 1.53
CA ALA A 88 -8.36 -19.35 1.64
C ALA A 88 -9.23 -18.92 0.46
N GLU A 89 -8.78 -17.97 -0.35
CA GLU A 89 -9.63 -17.38 -1.39
C GLU A 89 -8.77 -16.71 -2.46
N VAL A 90 -9.14 -16.90 -3.73
CA VAL A 90 -8.62 -16.16 -4.88
C VAL A 90 -9.76 -15.34 -5.44
N VAL A 91 -9.59 -14.01 -5.48
CA VAL A 91 -10.56 -13.11 -6.11
C VAL A 91 -9.95 -12.57 -7.39
N ILE A 92 -10.68 -12.68 -8.49
CA ILE A 92 -10.36 -12.10 -9.78
C ILE A 92 -11.24 -10.86 -9.96
N CYS A 93 -10.63 -9.72 -10.21
CA CYS A 93 -11.30 -8.46 -10.50
C CYS A 93 -11.01 -8.08 -11.95
N GLU A 94 -12.00 -8.13 -12.84
CA GLU A 94 -11.82 -7.59 -14.19
C GLU A 94 -11.97 -6.08 -14.15
N CYS A 95 -11.05 -5.38 -14.81
CA CYS A 95 -10.90 -3.94 -14.74
C CYS A 95 -11.01 -3.32 -16.13
N GLY A 96 -11.90 -2.34 -16.26
CA GLY A 96 -12.00 -1.49 -17.44
C GLY A 96 -11.07 -0.29 -17.35
N TYR A 97 -10.65 0.22 -18.52
CA TYR A 97 -9.86 1.45 -18.62
C TYR A 97 -10.78 2.67 -18.66
N ALA A 98 -10.80 3.45 -17.57
CA ALA A 98 -11.62 4.65 -17.41
C ALA A 98 -10.83 5.77 -16.70
N PRO A 99 -9.82 6.39 -17.35
CA PRO A 99 -9.01 7.44 -16.74
C PRO A 99 -9.84 8.65 -16.33
N LEU A 100 -9.52 9.21 -15.17
CA LEU A 100 -10.09 10.49 -14.73
C LEU A 100 -9.29 11.65 -15.35
N PRO A 101 -9.94 12.78 -15.68
CA PRO A 101 -9.24 14.00 -16.09
C PRO A 101 -8.21 14.45 -15.05
N GLU A 102 -7.05 14.94 -15.49
CA GLU A 102 -5.94 15.33 -14.59
C GLU A 102 -6.33 16.47 -13.62
N ASP A 103 -7.19 17.38 -14.07
CA ASP A 103 -7.73 18.47 -13.26
C ASP A 103 -8.72 17.99 -12.18
N GLU A 104 -9.38 16.86 -12.41
CA GLU A 104 -10.31 16.21 -11.48
C GLU A 104 -9.64 15.14 -10.60
N ASN A 105 -8.37 14.79 -10.87
CA ASN A 105 -7.65 13.71 -10.22
C ASN A 105 -6.28 14.14 -9.67
N PRO A 106 -6.24 15.12 -8.75
CA PRO A 106 -4.98 15.62 -8.19
C PRO A 106 -4.30 14.56 -7.32
N TRP A 107 -2.97 14.63 -7.29
CA TRP A 107 -2.16 13.87 -6.34
C TRP A 107 -2.48 14.30 -4.90
N THR A 108 -2.83 13.32 -4.07
CA THR A 108 -3.04 13.53 -2.64
C THR A 108 -1.83 13.02 -1.89
N GLU A 109 -1.26 13.82 -0.99
CA GLU A 109 -0.17 13.36 -0.14
C GLU A 109 -0.63 12.15 0.67
N ILE A 110 0.10 11.04 0.54
CA ILE A 110 -0.09 9.90 1.42
C ILE A 110 0.37 10.42 2.77
N ALA A 111 -0.53 10.46 3.74
CA ALA A 111 -0.12 10.55 5.13
C ALA A 111 0.86 9.41 5.34
N ARG A 112 2.17 9.72 5.29
CA ARG A 112 3.19 8.75 5.68
C ARG A 112 2.69 8.29 7.03
N SER A 113 2.43 7.00 7.17
CA SER A 113 2.43 6.44 8.51
C SER A 113 3.80 6.87 9.01
N ASN A 114 3.83 7.89 9.86
CA ASN A 114 5.04 8.52 10.35
C ASN A 114 5.63 7.50 11.32
N GLN A 115 6.05 6.36 10.76
CA GLN A 115 6.41 5.18 11.50
C GLN A 115 7.89 5.23 11.70
N VAL A 116 8.28 5.10 12.95
CA VAL A 116 9.68 5.08 13.34
C VAL A 116 9.92 3.83 14.18
N THR A 117 11.11 3.28 14.06
CA THR A 117 11.58 2.18 14.89
C THR A 117 12.86 2.63 15.60
N PHE A 118 13.08 2.15 16.82
CA PHE A 118 14.29 2.47 17.57
C PHE A 118 15.55 2.07 16.80
N ASP A 119 15.52 0.89 16.18
CA ASP A 119 16.68 0.31 15.50
C ASP A 119 16.93 0.95 14.12
N ASP A 120 15.90 1.12 13.26
CA ASP A 120 16.12 1.59 11.88
C ASP A 120 16.13 3.12 11.78
N SER A 121 15.29 3.81 12.55
CA SER A 121 15.17 5.28 12.47
C SER A 121 16.21 6.00 13.31
N PHE A 122 16.68 5.37 14.38
CA PHE A 122 17.66 5.98 15.30
C PHE A 122 18.95 5.17 15.42
N GLY A 123 19.10 4.04 14.71
CA GLY A 123 20.32 3.22 14.76
C GLY A 123 20.58 2.61 16.13
N GLY A 124 19.54 2.45 16.96
CA GLY A 124 19.69 2.08 18.37
C GLY A 124 20.33 3.18 19.24
N ASN A 125 20.44 4.41 18.74
CA ASN A 125 21.00 5.53 19.48
C ASN A 125 19.97 6.12 20.45
N GLU A 126 20.21 5.89 21.73
CA GLU A 126 19.35 6.28 22.83
C GLU A 126 19.18 7.80 22.97
N ASP A 127 20.24 8.57 22.75
CA ASP A 127 20.21 10.03 22.90
C ASP A 127 19.39 10.66 21.78
N LEU A 128 19.52 10.15 20.55
CA LEU A 128 18.73 10.62 19.41
C LEU A 128 17.25 10.24 19.57
N PHE A 129 16.98 9.03 20.03
CA PHE A 129 15.62 8.58 20.28
C PHE A 129 14.95 9.37 21.40
N LEU A 130 15.66 9.62 22.50
CA LEU A 130 15.17 10.43 23.62
C LEU A 130 14.89 11.87 23.18
N LYS A 131 15.81 12.47 22.42
CA LYS A 131 15.63 13.82 21.87
C LYS A 131 14.41 13.89 20.95
N PHE A 132 14.15 12.84 20.18
CA PHE A 132 12.96 12.73 19.35
C PHE A 132 11.68 12.62 20.20
N LEU A 133 11.63 11.75 21.22
CA LEU A 133 10.47 11.63 22.11
C LEU A 133 10.14 12.95 22.85
N GLN A 134 11.12 13.83 23.04
CA GLN A 134 10.94 15.14 23.65
C GLN A 134 10.55 16.25 22.67
N SER A 135 10.47 15.97 21.36
CA SER A 135 10.10 16.96 20.35
C SER A 135 8.57 17.10 20.21
N GLU A 136 8.11 18.26 19.73
CA GLU A 136 6.69 18.49 19.43
C GLU A 136 6.19 17.66 18.23
N GLU A 137 7.11 17.13 17.44
CA GLU A 137 6.82 16.34 16.25
C GLU A 137 6.48 14.88 16.61
N ALA A 138 6.94 14.36 17.76
CA ALA A 138 6.78 12.96 18.15
C ALA A 138 5.31 12.47 18.10
N ALA A 139 4.35 13.30 18.50
CA ALA A 139 2.92 12.97 18.48
C ALA A 139 2.36 12.73 17.06
N GLN A 140 3.08 13.17 16.03
CA GLN A 140 2.70 12.96 14.63
C GLN A 140 3.14 11.58 14.12
N TYR A 141 3.88 10.81 14.93
CA TYR A 141 4.48 9.53 14.57
C TYR A 141 3.82 8.34 15.27
N GLU A 142 4.09 7.14 14.75
CA GLU A 142 3.72 5.86 15.32
C GLU A 142 5.02 5.05 15.56
N LEU A 143 5.30 4.73 16.81
CA LEU A 143 6.44 3.91 17.18
C LEU A 143 6.11 2.43 16.97
N ARG A 144 6.96 1.72 16.23
CA ARG A 144 6.82 0.28 15.95
C ARG A 144 8.08 -0.51 16.28
N GLY A 145 7.91 -1.83 16.38
CA GLY A 145 9.01 -2.77 16.56
C GLY A 145 9.47 -2.90 18.02
N ARG A 146 10.75 -3.19 18.22
CA ARG A 146 11.30 -3.40 19.57
C ARG A 146 11.50 -2.07 20.27
N ILE A 147 10.71 -1.84 21.32
CA ILE A 147 10.79 -0.64 22.15
C ILE A 147 11.56 -0.95 23.44
N PRO A 148 12.67 -0.26 23.73
CA PRO A 148 13.36 -0.42 25.01
C PRO A 148 12.47 0.05 26.17
N VAL A 149 12.21 -0.84 27.13
CA VAL A 149 11.30 -0.60 28.27
C VAL A 149 11.65 0.64 29.09
N LYS A 150 12.92 1.05 29.09
CA LYS A 150 13.39 2.23 29.81
C LYS A 150 12.85 3.56 29.30
N PHE A 151 12.32 3.62 28.08
CA PHE A 151 11.72 4.84 27.50
C PHE A 151 10.21 4.92 27.69
N LYS A 152 9.62 4.03 28.51
CA LYS A 152 8.16 3.94 28.64
C LYS A 152 7.55 5.26 29.13
N GLU A 153 8.15 5.92 30.10
CA GLU A 153 7.63 7.19 30.62
C GLU A 153 7.72 8.32 29.59
N GLU A 154 8.80 8.37 28.81
CA GLU A 154 9.00 9.37 27.77
C GLU A 154 8.07 9.15 26.59
N ILE A 155 7.80 7.90 26.23
CA ILE A 155 6.80 7.53 25.22
C ILE A 155 5.42 8.01 25.66
N GLU A 156 5.02 7.74 26.91
CA GLU A 156 3.74 8.21 27.45
C GLU A 156 3.64 9.75 27.46
N LYS A 157 4.73 10.47 27.76
CA LYS A 157 4.77 11.93 27.74
C LYS A 157 4.75 12.54 26.33
N SER A 158 5.35 11.86 25.36
CA SER A 158 5.49 12.34 23.98
C SER A 158 4.18 12.34 23.18
N GLY A 159 3.19 11.56 23.63
CA GLY A 159 1.92 11.37 22.90
C GLY A 159 2.06 10.59 21.60
N ILE A 160 3.23 10.01 21.31
CA ILE A 160 3.45 9.14 20.14
C ILE A 160 2.55 7.90 20.21
N ALA A 161 1.93 7.53 19.09
CA ALA A 161 1.16 6.29 19.02
C ALA A 161 2.11 5.09 19.07
N VAL A 162 1.69 3.98 19.67
CA VAL A 162 2.47 2.72 19.71
C VAL A 162 1.66 1.63 19.03
N GLY A 163 2.24 0.99 18.01
CA GLY A 163 1.59 -0.02 17.16
C GLY A 163 2.31 -1.36 17.09
#